data_AF-A0A395N763-F1
#
_entry.id   AF-A0A395N763-F1
#
_cell.length_a   1.000
_cell.length_b   1.000
_cell.length_c   1.000
_cell.angle_alpha   90.00
_cell.angle_beta   90.00
_cell.angle_gamma   90.00
#
_symmetry.space_group_name_H-M   'P 1'
#
loop_
_entity.id
_entity.type
_entity.pdbx_description
1 polymer ?
#
loop_
_entity_poly.entity_id
_entity_poly.type
_entity_poly.pdbx_seq_one_letter_code
_entity_poly.pdbx_strand_id
1 'polypeptide(L)'
;MRKSMAAEQVISASARIEFRQKLSEVQICQLISQLSVAALPDPIKAFQLLLFMSNRRQPKSSNRGAAFWLDPKVQKWNKCKESSLVIISGTWKTRFYLQDCCAKSIVTLRDAKCPAIWALKSLNVDHVAGQVHVSTIDLLKYIISQAISINKDIHTDAALIPCLTAHLRAESEEEWIGILASVLQGIPFLYIMIDVEVLSKTLGTLTNDFWPAAFIKMISKLSARNIGTIL
;
A
#
# COMPACT_ATOMS: atom_id res chain seq x y z
N MET A 1 10.94 53.42 17.86
CA MET A 1 9.77 52.79 17.23
C MET A 1 10.09 51.53 16.39
N ARG A 2 11.08 51.55 15.47
CA ARG A 2 11.45 50.38 14.64
C ARG A 2 11.91 49.11 15.38
N LYS A 3 12.50 49.23 16.59
CA LYS A 3 12.94 48.07 17.38
C LYS A 3 11.78 47.28 18.02
N SER A 4 10.60 47.89 18.20
CA SER A 4 9.42 47.24 18.78
C SER A 4 8.74 46.29 17.78
N MET A 5 8.64 46.73 16.52
CA MET A 5 8.01 45.94 15.45
C MET A 5 8.80 44.67 15.11
N ALA A 6 10.14 44.73 15.18
CA ALA A 6 10.99 43.56 14.97
C ALA A 6 10.86 42.53 16.11
N ALA A 7 10.70 42.99 17.36
CA ALA A 7 10.49 42.10 18.50
C ALA A 7 9.11 41.42 18.44
N GLU A 8 8.05 42.15 18.06
CA GLU A 8 6.71 41.58 17.85
C GLU A 8 6.66 40.57 16.69
N GLN A 9 7.41 40.82 15.61
CA GLN A 9 7.56 39.85 14.51
C GLN A 9 8.35 38.59 14.92
N VAL A 10 9.38 38.72 15.74
CA VAL A 10 10.14 37.55 16.25
C VAL A 10 9.34 36.76 17.27
N ILE A 11 8.54 37.42 18.11
CA ILE A 11 7.66 36.77 19.10
C ILE A 11 6.49 36.08 18.40
N SER A 12 5.88 36.69 17.38
CA SER A 12 4.83 36.03 16.57
C SER A 12 5.37 34.89 15.69
N ALA A 13 6.61 35.00 15.19
CA ALA A 13 7.29 33.90 14.50
C ALA A 13 7.63 32.74 15.45
N SER A 14 8.01 33.04 16.70
CA SER A 14 8.28 32.05 17.75
C SER A 14 7.00 31.42 18.33
N ALA A 15 5.85 32.09 18.19
CA ALA A 15 4.54 31.59 18.61
C ALA A 15 3.89 30.64 17.57
N ARG A 16 4.45 30.53 16.35
CA ARG A 16 4.06 29.53 15.35
C ARG A 16 4.79 28.19 15.55
N ILE A 17 4.94 27.78 16.82
CA ILE A 17 5.16 26.37 17.11
C ILE A 17 3.85 25.68 16.73
N GLU A 18 3.83 25.03 15.55
CA GLU A 18 2.77 24.09 15.19
C GLU A 18 2.66 23.08 16.34
N PHE A 19 1.64 23.24 17.18
CA PHE A 19 1.28 22.25 18.17
C PHE A 19 0.75 21.04 17.40
N ARG A 20 1.66 20.13 17.04
CA ARG A 20 1.28 18.83 16.48
C ARG A 20 0.78 17.97 17.61
N GLN A 21 -0.54 17.82 17.70
CA GLN A 21 -1.13 16.95 18.69
C GLN A 21 -1.09 15.52 18.16
N LYS A 22 -0.43 14.63 18.90
CA LYS A 22 -0.53 13.20 18.64
C LYS A 22 -1.98 12.76 18.80
N LEU A 23 -2.49 12.04 17.81
CA LEU A 23 -3.80 11.45 17.88
C LEU A 23 -3.77 10.25 18.84
N SER A 24 -4.85 10.07 19.58
CA SER A 24 -5.03 8.89 20.42
C SER A 24 -5.21 7.63 19.56
N GLU A 25 -4.87 6.48 20.13
CA GLU A 25 -5.07 5.19 19.47
C GLU A 25 -6.54 4.97 19.09
N VAL A 26 -7.48 5.41 19.93
CA VAL A 26 -8.92 5.33 19.64
C VAL A 26 -9.29 6.13 18.38
N GLN A 27 -8.78 7.35 18.23
CA GLN A 27 -9.02 8.17 17.03
C GLN A 27 -8.45 7.51 15.77
N ILE A 28 -7.27 6.92 15.88
CA ILE A 28 -6.62 6.20 14.76
C ILE A 28 -7.42 4.95 14.39
N CYS A 29 -7.89 4.17 15.37
CA CYS A 29 -8.70 2.99 15.13
C CYS A 29 -10.06 3.35 14.49
N GLN A 30 -10.71 4.41 14.96
CA GLN A 30 -11.96 4.90 14.35
C GLN A 30 -11.74 5.29 12.88
N LEU A 31 -10.64 5.97 12.60
CA LEU A 31 -10.26 6.34 11.24
C LEU A 31 -10.03 5.12 10.34
N ILE A 32 -9.24 4.15 10.81
CA ILE A 32 -8.98 2.92 10.07
C ILE A 32 -10.29 2.17 9.82
N SER A 33 -11.23 2.20 10.76
CA SER A 33 -12.54 1.57 10.60
C SER A 33 -13.39 2.21 9.49
N GLN A 34 -13.25 3.52 9.25
CA GLN A 34 -13.94 4.22 8.16
C GLN A 34 -13.39 3.83 6.77
N LEU A 35 -12.12 3.42 6.71
CA LEU A 35 -11.47 2.88 5.51
C LEU A 35 -11.72 1.38 5.32
N SER A 36 -12.44 0.73 6.24
CA SER A 36 -12.68 -0.71 6.18
C SER A 36 -13.55 -1.07 4.97
N VAL A 37 -13.14 -2.11 4.25
CA VAL A 37 -13.86 -2.64 3.09
C VAL A 37 -14.39 -4.02 3.46
N ALA A 38 -15.70 -4.16 3.60
CA ALA A 38 -16.34 -5.41 4.03
C ALA A 38 -16.05 -6.61 3.11
N ALA A 39 -15.82 -6.35 1.82
CA ALA A 39 -15.52 -7.35 0.81
C ALA A 39 -14.10 -7.96 0.95
N LEU A 40 -13.18 -7.25 1.61
CA LEU A 40 -11.79 -7.66 1.73
C LEU A 40 -11.51 -8.20 3.14
N PRO A 41 -10.80 -9.35 3.26
CA PRO A 41 -10.42 -9.86 4.57
C PRO A 41 -9.40 -8.94 5.25
N ASP A 42 -9.26 -9.09 6.56
CA ASP A 42 -8.12 -8.54 7.29
C ASP A 42 -6.77 -8.94 6.61
N PRO A 43 -5.82 -7.99 6.41
CA PRO A 43 -4.57 -8.26 5.70
C PRO A 43 -3.72 -9.37 6.31
N ILE A 44 -3.70 -9.48 7.64
CA ILE A 44 -2.96 -10.52 8.34
C ILE A 44 -3.62 -11.87 8.11
N LYS A 45 -4.95 -11.95 8.19
CA LYS A 45 -5.70 -13.17 7.89
C LYS A 45 -5.51 -13.63 6.43
N ALA A 46 -5.53 -12.69 5.48
CA ALA A 46 -5.29 -12.98 4.06
C ALA A 46 -3.90 -13.58 3.85
N PHE A 47 -2.88 -12.99 4.46
CA PHE A 47 -1.51 -13.49 4.42
C PHE A 47 -1.36 -14.87 5.08
N GLN A 48 -1.93 -15.05 6.28
CA GLN A 48 -1.91 -16.34 6.98
C GLN A 48 -2.55 -17.46 6.16
N LEU A 49 -3.68 -17.19 5.52
CA LEU A 49 -4.33 -18.15 4.64
C LEU A 49 -3.45 -18.50 3.43
N LEU A 50 -2.88 -17.49 2.77
CA LEU A 50 -1.98 -17.69 1.63
C LEU A 50 -0.77 -18.55 2.03
N LEU A 51 -0.14 -18.23 3.17
CA LEU A 51 1.00 -18.95 3.71
C LEU A 51 0.65 -20.40 4.07
N PHE A 52 -0.48 -20.62 4.74
CA PHE A 52 -0.97 -21.96 5.05
C PHE A 52 -1.17 -22.79 3.78
N MET A 53 -1.79 -22.20 2.76
CA MET A 53 -2.01 -22.87 1.48
C MET A 53 -0.71 -23.15 0.73
N SER A 54 0.26 -22.22 0.77
CA SER A 54 1.60 -22.42 0.20
C SER A 54 2.32 -23.60 0.88
N ASN A 55 2.25 -23.67 2.21
CA ASN A 55 2.81 -24.77 3.01
C ASN A 55 2.09 -26.11 2.81
N ARG A 56 0.81 -26.12 2.40
CA ARG A 56 0.11 -27.36 2.01
C ARG A 56 0.47 -27.84 0.61
N ARG A 57 0.86 -26.91 -0.28
CA ARG A 57 1.21 -27.18 -1.69
C ARG A 57 2.66 -27.65 -1.86
N GLN A 58 3.31 -28.14 -0.80
CA GLN A 58 4.71 -28.58 -0.78
C GLN A 58 5.07 -29.37 -2.05
N PRO A 59 6.23 -29.10 -2.68
CA PRO A 59 6.52 -29.58 -4.02
C PRO A 59 6.57 -31.11 -4.04
N LYS A 60 5.64 -31.75 -4.76
CA LYS A 60 6.09 -32.84 -5.63
C LYS A 60 6.94 -32.18 -6.70
N SER A 61 8.14 -32.69 -6.92
CA SER A 61 9.18 -32.17 -7.84
C SER A 61 8.75 -32.22 -9.31
N SER A 62 7.65 -31.58 -9.69
CA SER A 62 7.18 -31.57 -11.08
C SER A 62 7.88 -30.44 -11.83
N ASN A 63 8.69 -30.78 -12.84
CA ASN A 63 9.22 -29.94 -13.92
C ASN A 63 8.77 -28.47 -13.87
N ARG A 64 9.36 -27.70 -12.95
CA ARG A 64 9.17 -26.26 -12.91
C ARG A 64 10.13 -25.70 -13.93
N GLY A 65 9.63 -24.91 -14.89
CA GLY A 65 10.49 -24.13 -15.78
C GLY A 65 11.41 -23.21 -14.98
N ALA A 66 12.27 -22.45 -15.67
CA ALA A 66 13.14 -21.48 -15.02
C ALA A 66 12.33 -20.56 -14.08
N ALA A 67 12.85 -20.34 -12.88
CA ALA A 67 12.17 -19.52 -11.89
C ALA A 67 12.07 -18.06 -12.36
N PHE A 68 10.89 -17.44 -12.25
CA PHE A 68 10.67 -16.08 -12.76
C PHE A 68 11.61 -15.03 -12.12
N TRP A 69 12.10 -15.26 -10.90
CA TRP A 69 13.06 -14.34 -10.24
C TRP A 69 14.45 -14.36 -10.87
N LEU A 70 14.72 -15.31 -11.77
CA LEU A 70 15.91 -15.30 -12.62
C LEU A 70 15.74 -14.45 -13.88
N ASP A 71 14.53 -13.96 -14.17
CA ASP A 71 14.29 -13.06 -15.29
C ASP A 71 15.13 -11.77 -15.12
N PRO A 72 15.88 -11.33 -16.15
CA PRO A 72 16.71 -10.13 -16.07
C PRO A 72 15.97 -8.86 -15.65
N LYS A 73 14.68 -8.71 -16.02
CA LYS A 73 13.85 -7.56 -15.60
C LYS A 73 13.60 -7.60 -14.10
N VAL A 74 13.29 -8.77 -13.54
CA VAL A 74 13.06 -8.94 -12.10
C VAL A 74 14.35 -8.74 -11.32
N GLN A 75 15.48 -9.24 -11.82
CA GLN A 75 16.78 -9.00 -11.18
C GLN A 75 17.20 -7.53 -11.23
N LYS A 76 16.93 -6.83 -12.34
CA LYS A 76 17.19 -5.40 -12.47
C LYS A 76 16.36 -4.60 -11.47
N TRP A 77 15.06 -4.90 -11.37
CA TRP A 77 14.18 -4.31 -10.37
C TRP A 77 14.67 -4.57 -8.94
N ASN A 78 15.02 -5.81 -8.61
CA ASN A 78 15.48 -6.18 -7.26
C ASN A 78 16.83 -5.53 -6.85
N LYS A 79 17.63 -5.08 -7.81
CA LYS A 79 18.88 -4.34 -7.56
C LYS A 79 18.68 -2.82 -7.57
N CYS A 80 17.48 -2.34 -7.90
CA CYS A 80 17.18 -0.92 -7.91
C CYS A 80 17.20 -0.36 -6.49
N LYS A 81 17.86 0.78 -6.30
CA LYS A 81 17.91 1.51 -5.02
C LYS A 81 16.87 2.62 -4.92
N GLU A 82 16.23 2.92 -6.04
CA GLU A 82 15.19 3.93 -6.16
C GLU A 82 13.82 3.27 -6.23
N SER A 83 12.78 4.08 -6.00
CA SER A 83 11.40 3.62 -6.07
C SER A 83 11.11 3.01 -7.44
N SER A 84 10.60 1.78 -7.48
CA SER A 84 10.46 1.05 -8.75
C SER A 84 9.34 0.01 -8.72
N LEU A 85 8.74 -0.22 -9.89
CA LEU A 85 7.63 -1.15 -10.06
C LEU A 85 8.07 -2.36 -10.91
N VAL A 86 7.63 -3.55 -10.52
CA VAL A 86 7.66 -4.75 -11.36
C VAL A 86 6.28 -5.38 -11.45
N ILE A 87 5.91 -5.81 -12.66
CA ILE A 87 4.69 -6.58 -12.90
C ILE A 87 5.12 -8.01 -13.21
N ILE A 88 4.61 -8.96 -12.44
CA ILE A 88 4.91 -10.38 -12.62
C ILE A 88 3.63 -11.05 -13.10
N SER A 89 3.56 -11.29 -14.41
CA SER A 89 2.42 -11.98 -15.02
C SER A 89 2.62 -13.48 -15.02
N GLY A 90 1.58 -14.21 -14.64
CA GLY A 90 1.54 -15.67 -14.65
C GLY A 90 0.57 -16.23 -15.68
N THR A 91 0.68 -17.52 -15.92
CA THR A 91 -0.39 -18.30 -16.57
C THR A 91 -1.18 -19.03 -15.49
N TRP A 92 -2.32 -19.60 -15.86
CA TRP A 92 -3.06 -20.50 -14.98
C TRP A 92 -2.16 -21.61 -14.39
N LYS A 93 -1.21 -22.13 -15.15
CA LYS A 93 -0.28 -23.18 -14.70
C LYS A 93 0.72 -22.68 -13.64
N THR A 94 1.09 -21.40 -13.67
CA THR A 94 2.09 -20.81 -12.76
C THR A 94 1.48 -20.04 -11.59
N ARG A 95 0.14 -19.90 -11.52
CA ARG A 95 -0.57 -19.12 -10.48
C ARG A 95 -0.16 -19.50 -9.05
N PHE A 96 -0.07 -20.80 -8.76
CA PHE A 96 0.28 -21.28 -7.43
C PHE A 96 1.74 -21.00 -7.09
N TYR A 97 2.62 -21.02 -8.10
CA TYR A 97 4.02 -20.66 -7.93
C TYR A 97 4.20 -19.18 -7.60
N LEU A 98 3.44 -18.31 -8.27
CA LEU A 98 3.43 -16.88 -7.95
C LEU A 98 2.89 -16.62 -6.54
N GLN A 99 1.76 -17.25 -6.18
CA GLN A 99 1.21 -17.18 -4.83
C GLN A 99 2.19 -17.64 -3.76
N ASP A 100 2.89 -18.76 -3.99
CA ASP A 100 3.89 -19.28 -3.06
C ASP A 100 5.08 -18.33 -2.94
N CYS A 101 5.51 -17.74 -4.05
CA CYS A 101 6.56 -16.73 -4.04
C CYS A 101 6.13 -15.48 -3.27
N CYS A 102 4.91 -14.96 -3.50
CA CYS A 102 4.40 -13.81 -2.77
C CYS A 102 4.34 -14.07 -1.26
N ALA A 103 3.85 -15.25 -0.84
CA ALA A 103 3.82 -15.64 0.56
C ALA A 103 5.22 -15.64 1.17
N LYS A 104 6.19 -16.27 0.49
CA LYS A 104 7.59 -16.34 0.95
C LYS A 104 8.25 -14.96 0.99
N SER A 105 7.99 -14.10 0.01
CA SER A 105 8.50 -12.73 0.00
C SER A 105 8.00 -11.94 1.22
N ILE A 106 6.71 -12.03 1.55
CA ILE A 106 6.16 -11.35 2.74
C ILE A 106 6.79 -11.90 4.03
N VAL A 107 6.99 -13.22 4.13
CA VAL A 107 7.73 -13.82 5.27
C VAL A 107 9.13 -13.20 5.38
N THR A 108 9.91 -13.24 4.29
CA THR A 108 11.27 -12.69 4.26
C THR A 108 11.32 -11.22 4.65
N LEU A 109 10.38 -10.40 4.14
CA LEU A 109 10.30 -8.98 4.46
C LEU A 109 9.99 -8.74 5.94
N ARG A 110 9.06 -9.51 6.52
CA ARG A 110 8.72 -9.42 7.93
C ARG A 110 9.87 -9.85 8.83
N ASP A 111 10.56 -10.93 8.48
CA ASP A 111 11.73 -11.43 9.24
C ASP A 111 12.88 -10.40 9.20
N ALA A 112 13.06 -9.74 8.06
CA ALA A 112 14.01 -8.64 7.89
C ALA A 112 13.55 -7.31 8.54
N LYS A 113 12.34 -7.26 9.12
CA LYS A 113 11.71 -6.04 9.66
C LYS A 113 11.57 -4.92 8.63
N CYS A 114 11.47 -5.28 7.35
CA CYS A 114 11.17 -4.35 6.28
C CYS A 114 9.66 -4.06 6.27
N PRO A 115 9.22 -2.78 6.31
CA PRO A 115 7.82 -2.44 6.15
C PRO A 115 7.28 -2.99 4.84
N ALA A 116 6.11 -3.62 4.91
CA ALA A 116 5.40 -4.12 3.75
C ALA A 116 3.88 -3.99 3.96
N ILE A 117 3.16 -3.66 2.90
CA ILE A 117 1.70 -3.69 2.84
C ILE A 117 1.27 -4.50 1.62
N TRP A 118 0.10 -5.13 1.70
CA TRP A 118 -0.29 -6.06 0.65
C TRP A 118 -1.80 -6.17 0.46
N ALA A 119 -2.20 -6.56 -0.74
CA ALA A 119 -3.53 -7.05 -1.04
C ALA A 119 -3.41 -8.41 -1.73
N LEU A 120 -4.01 -9.42 -1.12
CA LEU A 120 -3.88 -10.81 -1.54
C LEU A 120 -5.26 -11.39 -1.79
N LYS A 121 -5.39 -12.19 -2.84
CA LYS A 121 -6.66 -12.85 -3.16
C LYS A 121 -7.07 -13.79 -2.03
N SER A 122 -8.28 -13.60 -1.53
CA SER A 122 -8.91 -14.48 -0.54
C SER A 122 -9.74 -15.56 -1.23
N LEU A 123 -9.63 -16.80 -0.77
CA LEU A 123 -10.40 -17.93 -1.29
C LEU A 123 -11.91 -17.83 -1.00
N ASN A 124 -12.30 -16.97 -0.04
CA ASN A 124 -13.68 -16.88 0.45
C ASN A 124 -14.61 -16.02 -0.42
N VAL A 125 -14.11 -15.35 -1.45
CA VAL A 125 -14.94 -14.45 -2.29
C VAL A 125 -15.74 -15.22 -3.34
N ASP A 126 -15.36 -16.47 -3.64
CA ASP A 126 -16.00 -17.26 -4.72
C ASP A 126 -17.22 -18.09 -4.25
N HIS A 127 -17.52 -18.17 -2.95
CA HIS A 127 -18.49 -19.14 -2.40
C HIS A 127 -19.68 -18.57 -1.63
N VAL A 128 -19.78 -17.26 -1.40
CA VAL A 128 -20.97 -16.65 -0.79
C VAL A 128 -21.87 -16.13 -1.90
N ALA A 129 -23.09 -16.67 -1.99
CA ALA A 129 -24.12 -16.23 -2.92
C ALA A 129 -24.37 -14.71 -2.75
N GLY A 130 -23.84 -13.92 -3.68
CA GLY A 130 -23.73 -12.47 -3.60
C GLY A 130 -22.30 -12.02 -3.85
N GLN A 131 -21.85 -12.04 -5.11
CA GLN A 131 -20.52 -11.58 -5.51
C GLN A 131 -20.37 -10.09 -5.16
N VAL A 132 -19.77 -9.80 -4.01
CA VAL A 132 -19.37 -8.43 -3.67
C VAL A 132 -18.15 -8.10 -4.54
N HIS A 133 -18.36 -7.27 -5.55
CA HIS A 133 -17.30 -6.81 -6.43
C HIS A 133 -16.38 -5.84 -5.68
N VAL A 134 -15.08 -6.17 -5.63
CA VAL A 134 -14.06 -5.24 -5.11
C VAL A 134 -13.70 -4.25 -6.22
N SER A 135 -13.94 -2.96 -5.98
CA SER A 135 -13.54 -1.89 -6.88
C SER A 135 -12.07 -1.48 -6.70
N THR A 136 -11.52 -0.71 -7.64
CA THR A 136 -10.19 -0.10 -7.51
C THR A 136 -10.11 0.79 -6.27
N ILE A 137 -11.16 1.57 -5.99
CA ILE A 137 -11.24 2.45 -4.81
C ILE A 137 -11.23 1.64 -3.52
N ASP A 138 -11.95 0.51 -3.47
CA ASP A 138 -11.94 -0.38 -2.31
C ASP A 138 -10.53 -0.94 -2.05
N LEU A 139 -9.83 -1.35 -3.11
CA LEU A 139 -8.46 -1.80 -3.00
C LEU A 139 -7.52 -0.67 -2.53
N LEU A 140 -7.71 0.57 -2.98
CA LEU A 140 -6.95 1.72 -2.51
C LEU A 140 -7.21 2.02 -1.03
N LYS A 141 -8.47 2.05 -0.60
CA LYS A 141 -8.85 2.19 0.83
C LYS A 141 -8.15 1.15 1.70
N TYR A 142 -8.12 -0.09 1.22
CA TYR A 142 -7.51 -1.23 1.90
C TYR A 142 -5.98 -1.14 2.03
N ILE A 143 -5.30 -0.60 1.03
CA ILE A 143 -3.86 -0.34 1.10
C ILE A 143 -3.55 0.90 1.95
N ILE A 144 -4.39 1.94 1.86
CA ILE A 144 -4.26 3.17 2.67
C ILE A 144 -4.41 2.87 4.17
N SER A 145 -5.37 2.03 4.56
CA SER A 145 -5.57 1.67 5.97
C SER A 145 -4.35 0.94 6.56
N GLN A 146 -3.71 0.07 5.78
CA GLN A 146 -2.44 -0.56 6.15
C GLN A 146 -1.31 0.45 6.25
N ALA A 147 -1.17 1.34 5.27
CA ALA A 147 -0.15 2.40 5.27
C ALA A 147 -0.25 3.29 6.51
N ILE A 148 -1.47 3.69 6.89
CA ILE A 148 -1.70 4.48 8.11
C ILE A 148 -1.32 3.67 9.35
N SER A 149 -1.65 2.38 9.40
CA SER A 149 -1.32 1.53 10.55
C SER A 149 0.19 1.39 10.78
N ILE A 150 0.98 1.34 9.70
CA ILE A 150 2.44 1.19 9.79
C ILE A 150 3.17 2.54 9.96
N ASN A 151 2.62 3.63 9.40
CA ASN A 151 3.25 4.94 9.43
C ASN A 151 2.87 5.70 10.71
N LYS A 152 3.63 5.48 11.78
CA LYS A 152 3.38 6.16 13.06
C LYS A 152 3.70 7.66 13.01
N ASP A 153 4.51 8.10 12.06
CA ASP A 153 4.95 9.49 11.97
C ASP A 153 3.82 10.42 11.50
N ILE A 154 2.83 9.88 10.79
CA ILE A 154 1.64 10.63 10.36
C ILE A 154 0.53 10.63 11.42
N HIS A 155 0.70 10.00 12.59
CA HIS A 155 -0.32 9.95 13.67
C HIS A 155 -0.42 11.27 14.47
N THR A 156 -0.40 12.38 13.74
CA THR A 156 -0.59 13.73 14.25
C THR A 156 -1.80 14.33 13.57
N ASP A 157 -2.48 15.23 14.27
CA ASP A 157 -3.56 16.03 13.72
C ASP A 157 -3.17 16.72 12.40
N ALA A 158 -2.00 17.35 12.35
CA ALA A 158 -1.49 18.11 11.20
C ALA A 158 -1.29 17.25 9.94
N ALA A 159 -0.99 15.96 10.09
CA ALA A 159 -0.77 15.06 8.96
C ALA A 159 -2.04 14.26 8.61
N LEU A 160 -2.75 13.73 9.60
CA LEU A 160 -3.82 12.77 9.37
C LEU A 160 -5.20 13.41 9.14
N ILE A 161 -5.49 14.56 9.76
CA ILE A 161 -6.79 15.26 9.56
C ILE A 161 -6.96 15.78 8.13
N PRO A 162 -5.93 16.36 7.47
CA PRO A 162 -6.06 16.72 6.05
C PRO A 162 -6.30 15.50 5.16
N CYS A 163 -5.62 14.38 5.46
CA CYS A 163 -5.79 13.12 4.76
C CYS A 163 -7.22 12.58 4.88
N LEU A 164 -7.81 12.64 6.07
CA LEU A 164 -9.23 12.33 6.32
C LEU A 164 -10.18 13.23 5.54
N THR A 165 -9.89 14.53 5.55
CA THR A 165 -10.76 15.50 4.87
C THR A 165 -10.74 15.27 3.37
N ALA A 166 -9.58 14.91 2.81
CA ALA A 166 -9.46 14.45 1.43
C ALA A 166 -10.23 13.14 1.20
N HIS A 167 -10.12 12.17 2.12
CA HIS A 167 -10.87 10.92 2.07
C HIS A 167 -12.39 11.12 1.96
N LEU A 168 -12.96 12.02 2.76
CA LEU A 168 -14.41 12.31 2.75
C LEU A 168 -14.90 12.96 1.44
N ARG A 169 -13.99 13.53 0.64
CA ARG A 169 -14.30 14.25 -0.60
C ARG A 169 -13.85 13.52 -1.86
N ALA A 170 -13.07 12.44 -1.71
CA ALA A 170 -12.48 11.73 -2.84
C ALA A 170 -13.54 10.88 -3.56
N GLU A 171 -13.75 11.19 -4.83
CA GLU A 171 -14.73 10.53 -5.70
C GLU A 171 -14.04 9.77 -6.86
N SER A 172 -12.76 10.04 -7.12
CA SER A 172 -12.00 9.47 -8.24
C SER A 172 -10.77 8.68 -7.80
N GLU A 173 -10.33 7.72 -8.62
CA GLU A 173 -9.14 6.92 -8.31
C GLU A 173 -7.87 7.77 -8.21
N GLU A 174 -7.75 8.88 -8.96
CA GLU A 174 -6.59 9.77 -8.86
C GLU A 174 -6.52 10.47 -7.49
N GLU A 175 -7.66 10.87 -6.92
CA GLU A 175 -7.70 11.44 -5.56
C GLU A 175 -7.29 10.40 -4.52
N TRP A 176 -7.76 9.17 -4.66
CA TRP A 176 -7.37 8.06 -3.79
C TRP A 176 -5.89 7.70 -3.88
N ILE A 177 -5.28 7.76 -5.07
CA ILE A 177 -3.83 7.65 -5.24
C ILE A 177 -3.10 8.81 -4.56
N GLY A 178 -3.66 10.03 -4.62
CA GLY A 178 -3.12 11.19 -3.89
C GLY A 178 -3.14 11.01 -2.38
N ILE A 179 -4.21 10.42 -1.84
CA ILE A 179 -4.33 10.07 -0.42
C ILE A 179 -3.28 9.02 -0.06
N LEU A 180 -3.13 7.96 -0.86
CA LEU A 180 -2.10 6.94 -0.67
C LEU A 180 -0.69 7.57 -0.63
N ALA A 181 -0.35 8.41 -1.59
CA ALA A 181 0.94 9.10 -1.62
C ALA A 181 1.19 9.91 -0.34
N SER A 182 0.15 10.57 0.18
CA SER A 182 0.23 11.39 1.39
C SER A 182 0.47 10.55 2.65
N VAL A 183 -0.20 9.39 2.79
CA VAL A 183 -0.01 8.51 3.95
C VAL A 183 1.29 7.71 3.90
N LEU A 184 1.92 7.60 2.74
CA LEU A 184 3.23 6.96 2.58
C LEU A 184 4.38 7.88 2.97
N GLN A 185 4.16 9.20 2.98
CA GLN A 185 5.18 10.18 3.34
C GLN A 185 5.71 9.93 4.77
N GLY A 186 7.03 9.84 4.90
CA GLY A 186 7.71 9.60 6.18
C GLY A 186 8.15 8.15 6.37
N ILE A 187 7.61 7.20 5.61
CA ILE A 187 8.19 5.85 5.58
C ILE A 187 9.44 5.89 4.68
N PRO A 188 10.66 5.63 5.16
CA PRO A 188 11.86 5.73 4.32
C PRO A 188 11.91 4.64 3.24
N PHE A 189 11.37 3.46 3.53
CA PHE A 189 11.42 2.30 2.65
C PHE A 189 10.22 1.38 2.88
N LEU A 190 9.50 1.02 1.82
CA LEU A 190 8.28 0.21 1.90
C LEU A 190 8.10 -0.67 0.66
N TYR A 191 7.75 -1.94 0.85
CA TYR A 191 7.24 -2.78 -0.23
C TYR A 191 5.71 -2.77 -0.30
N ILE A 192 5.17 -2.64 -1.51
CA ILE A 192 3.73 -2.77 -1.77
C ILE A 192 3.51 -3.98 -2.69
N MET A 193 2.74 -4.96 -2.23
CA MET A 193 2.46 -6.19 -2.99
C MET A 193 0.96 -6.32 -3.30
N ILE A 194 0.59 -6.23 -4.57
CA ILE A 194 -0.80 -6.29 -5.00
C ILE A 194 -1.02 -7.49 -5.91
N ASP A 195 -1.85 -8.42 -5.46
CA ASP A 195 -2.45 -9.44 -6.31
C ASP A 195 -3.65 -8.82 -7.04
N VAL A 196 -3.49 -8.51 -8.33
CA VAL A 196 -4.53 -7.85 -9.13
C VAL A 196 -5.77 -8.73 -9.28
N GLU A 197 -5.68 -10.06 -9.05
CA GLU A 197 -6.84 -10.94 -9.01
C GLU A 197 -7.79 -10.69 -7.82
N VAL A 198 -7.39 -9.84 -6.87
CA VAL A 198 -8.30 -9.29 -5.84
C VAL A 198 -9.43 -8.48 -6.48
N LEU A 199 -9.17 -7.85 -7.63
CA LEU A 199 -10.18 -7.12 -8.37
C LEU A 199 -11.09 -8.09 -9.14
N SER A 200 -12.38 -7.79 -9.18
CA SER A 200 -13.33 -8.64 -9.89
C SER A 200 -13.01 -8.74 -11.38
N LYS A 201 -13.16 -9.95 -11.95
CA LYS A 201 -12.75 -10.32 -13.33
C LYS A 201 -13.33 -9.42 -14.43
N THR A 202 -14.41 -8.69 -14.16
CA THR A 202 -15.05 -7.76 -15.09
C THR A 202 -14.23 -6.51 -15.41
N LEU A 203 -13.15 -6.23 -14.66
CA LEU A 203 -12.27 -5.07 -14.87
C LEU A 203 -10.98 -5.38 -15.66
N GLY A 204 -10.84 -6.57 -16.25
CA GLY A 204 -9.59 -7.11 -16.80
C GLY A 204 -8.90 -6.28 -17.90
N THR A 205 -9.58 -5.34 -18.54
CA THR A 205 -8.98 -4.41 -19.52
C THR A 205 -8.58 -3.06 -18.91
N LEU A 206 -9.34 -2.54 -17.94
CA LEU A 206 -9.03 -1.28 -17.26
C LEU A 206 -7.89 -1.42 -16.24
N THR A 207 -7.72 -2.61 -15.65
CA THR A 207 -6.78 -2.86 -14.55
C THR A 207 -5.33 -3.02 -14.98
N ASN A 208 -5.08 -3.53 -16.19
CA ASN A 208 -3.72 -3.80 -16.66
C ASN A 208 -2.91 -2.52 -16.91
N ASP A 209 -3.56 -1.44 -17.35
CA ASP A 209 -2.88 -0.17 -17.64
C ASP A 209 -3.00 0.82 -16.48
N PHE A 210 -4.12 0.82 -15.75
CA PHE A 210 -4.35 1.76 -14.66
C PHE A 210 -3.31 1.63 -13.55
N TRP A 211 -3.12 0.44 -12.97
CA TRP A 211 -2.27 0.28 -11.80
C TRP A 211 -0.81 0.63 -12.07
N PRO A 212 -0.19 0.14 -13.16
CA PRO A 212 1.18 0.53 -13.48
C PRO A 212 1.32 2.02 -13.71
N ALA A 213 0.43 2.64 -14.48
CA ALA A 213 0.47 4.07 -14.76
C ALA A 213 0.27 4.90 -13.48
N ALA A 214 -0.68 4.52 -12.64
CA ALA A 214 -0.98 5.19 -11.38
C ALA A 214 0.21 5.14 -10.40
N PHE A 215 0.83 3.96 -10.22
CA PHE A 215 2.00 3.82 -9.35
C PHE A 215 3.22 4.54 -9.90
N ILE A 216 3.50 4.45 -11.19
CA ILE A 216 4.61 5.20 -11.82
C ILE A 216 4.39 6.70 -11.65
N LYS A 217 3.17 7.21 -11.92
CA LYS A 217 2.82 8.63 -11.72
C LYS A 217 2.97 9.05 -10.26
N MET A 218 2.56 8.20 -9.31
CA MET A 218 2.71 8.44 -7.88
C MET A 218 4.19 8.51 -7.47
N ILE A 219 5.00 7.53 -7.89
CA ILE A 219 6.45 7.48 -7.62
C ILE A 219 7.13 8.74 -8.15
N SER A 220 6.85 9.15 -9.38
CA SER A 220 7.39 10.37 -9.97
C SER A 220 6.98 11.62 -9.19
N LYS A 221 5.73 11.70 -8.72
CA LYS A 221 5.25 12.82 -7.88
C LYS A 221 5.95 12.85 -6.51
N LEU A 222 6.18 11.69 -5.89
CA LEU A 222 6.89 11.58 -4.60
C LEU A 222 8.36 12.01 -4.75
N SER A 223 9.04 11.51 -5.78
CA SER A 223 10.42 11.88 -6.11
C SER A 223 10.57 13.38 -6.39
N ALA A 224 9.67 13.97 -7.18
CA ALA A 224 9.69 15.41 -7.50
C ALA A 224 9.50 16.31 -6.26
N ARG A 225 8.86 15.80 -5.20
CA ARG A 225 8.68 16.51 -3.92
C ARG A 225 9.85 16.30 -2.95
N ASN A 226 10.90 15.62 -3.39
CA ASN A 226 12.05 15.22 -2.57
C ASN A 226 11.65 14.46 -1.30
N ILE A 227 10.56 13.68 -1.40
CA ILE A 227 10.11 12.82 -0.30
C ILE A 227 11.03 11.61 -0.27
N GLY A 228 11.74 11.40 0.83
CA GLY A 228 12.71 10.31 1.00
C GLY A 228 12.11 8.91 1.10
N THR A 229 10.83 8.73 0.75
CA THR A 229 10.14 7.44 0.75
C THR A 229 10.48 6.67 -0.51
N ILE A 230 11.14 5.53 -0.33
CA ILE A 230 11.50 4.60 -1.40
C ILE A 230 10.45 3.47 -1.43
N LEU A 231 9.86 3.23 -2.61
CA LEU A 231 8.76 2.26 -2.85
C LEU A 231 9.16 1.11 -3.77
#